data_AF-A0A6N2MXV2-F1
#
_entry.id   AF-A0A6N2MXV2-F1
#
_cell.length_a   1.000
_cell.length_b   1.000
_cell.length_c   1.000
_cell.angle_alpha   90.00
_cell.angle_beta   90.00
_cell.angle_gamma   90.00
#
_symmetry.space_group_name_H-M   'P 1'
#
loop_
_entity.id
_entity.type
_entity.pdbx_description
1 polymer ?
#
loop_
_entity_poly.entity_id
_entity_poly.type
_entity_poly.pdbx_seq_one_letter_code
_entity_poly.pdbx_strand_id
1 'polypeptide(L)'
;MAAFLLRHRKVSTLGVSGILKADKLEPCRLHVALRLGALAGACNLSREYSTSYDNRANKFDFLDLTCPHAWYPVARRKNRKIFLHVGPTNSGKTYQALKQLESSPSGVYCGPLRLLAWEVAKRLNKAKVPCDLITGQEREEVDGAKHKAVTVEMADVTSSYSCAVVDEIQMLGCTTRGFSFTRALLGISADELHLCGDPAAVPLIQEILKPTGDDVHVQFYERLSPLVPSQKSLGSFKNIQTGDCVVTFSRREIYKLKGQIERGGKHLCSVVYGSLPPETRTRQDCRQQCSMMQAVNLMFLWLVMPSGWVST
;
A
#
# COMPACT_ATOMS: atom_id res chain seq x y z
N MET A 1 -40.72 23.79 -44.71
CA MET A 1 -39.53 23.08 -45.19
C MET A 1 -39.37 21.82 -44.35
N ALA A 2 -40.02 20.71 -44.70
CA ALA A 2 -39.45 19.53 -45.38
C ALA A 2 -38.30 18.88 -44.56
N ALA A 3 -38.50 17.77 -43.83
CA ALA A 3 -38.77 16.37 -44.21
C ALA A 3 -37.49 15.49 -44.31
N PHE A 4 -37.43 14.46 -43.45
CA PHE A 4 -37.15 13.03 -43.72
C PHE A 4 -35.89 12.54 -44.50
N LEU A 5 -35.45 11.32 -44.14
CA LEU A 5 -34.52 10.34 -44.80
C LEU A 5 -33.05 10.38 -44.34
N LEU A 6 -32.50 9.37 -43.63
CA LEU A 6 -32.19 7.94 -43.93
C LEU A 6 -30.96 7.68 -44.84
N ARG A 7 -30.00 6.92 -44.25
CA ARG A 7 -29.14 5.84 -44.79
C ARG A 7 -28.03 6.12 -45.83
N HIS A 8 -26.79 5.73 -45.48
CA HIS A 8 -25.90 4.70 -46.09
C HIS A 8 -24.45 4.97 -45.63
N ARG A 9 -23.64 4.02 -45.12
CA ARG A 9 -23.01 2.81 -45.74
C ARG A 9 -22.59 1.85 -44.60
N LYS A 10 -22.98 0.57 -44.58
CA LYS A 10 -22.34 -0.62 -45.24
C LYS A 10 -20.84 -0.80 -44.94
N VAL A 11 -20.52 -1.75 -44.06
CA VAL A 11 -19.52 -2.82 -44.30
C VAL A 11 -20.07 -4.10 -43.67
N SER A 12 -20.08 -5.18 -44.44
CA SER A 12 -20.55 -6.53 -44.08
C SER A 12 -19.50 -7.55 -44.51
N THR A 13 -19.72 -8.80 -44.07
CA THR A 13 -19.02 -10.08 -44.35
C THR A 13 -18.01 -10.48 -43.25
N LEU A 14 -18.05 -11.66 -42.65
CA LEU A 14 -18.80 -12.90 -42.89
C LEU A 14 -18.80 -13.71 -41.58
N GLY A 15 -19.94 -14.28 -41.21
CA GLY A 15 -20.05 -15.27 -40.15
C GLY A 15 -19.97 -16.70 -40.71
N VAL A 16 -19.61 -17.64 -39.85
CA VAL A 16 -19.87 -19.08 -40.04
C VAL A 16 -20.36 -19.62 -38.70
N SER A 17 -21.54 -20.24 -38.70
CA SER A 17 -22.09 -21.05 -37.61
C SER A 17 -22.49 -22.40 -38.21
N GLY A 18 -22.45 -23.48 -37.41
CA GLY A 18 -23.14 -24.72 -37.80
C GLY A 18 -22.74 -25.95 -36.99
N ILE A 19 -23.64 -26.34 -36.10
CA ILE A 19 -23.66 -27.53 -35.23
C ILE A 19 -24.12 -28.77 -36.02
N LEU A 20 -23.53 -29.95 -35.79
CA LEU A 20 -24.15 -31.27 -36.02
C LEU A 20 -23.73 -32.29 -34.95
N LYS A 21 -24.64 -33.22 -34.63
CA LYS A 21 -24.77 -34.04 -33.42
C LYS A 21 -24.99 -35.51 -33.83
N ALA A 22 -24.35 -36.49 -33.13
CA ALA A 22 -24.64 -37.94 -32.99
C ALA A 22 -24.79 -38.80 -34.29
N ASP A 23 -24.40 -40.08 -34.41
CA ASP A 23 -24.67 -41.25 -33.55
C ASP A 23 -23.76 -42.48 -33.90
N LYS A 24 -23.87 -43.52 -33.05
CA LYS A 24 -23.14 -44.80 -32.87
C LYS A 24 -23.18 -45.85 -34.02
N LEU A 25 -22.17 -46.76 -34.10
CA LEU A 25 -22.31 -48.23 -33.88
C LEU A 25 -20.97 -49.04 -34.00
N GLU A 26 -20.75 -49.94 -33.04
CA GLU A 26 -19.80 -51.09 -32.88
C GLU A 26 -20.09 -52.27 -33.86
N PRO A 27 -19.32 -53.41 -33.99
CA PRO A 27 -18.74 -54.21 -32.88
C PRO A 27 -17.44 -55.06 -33.05
N CYS A 28 -16.73 -55.23 -31.92
CA CYS A 28 -16.13 -56.43 -31.27
C CYS A 28 -15.59 -57.65 -32.07
N ARG A 29 -14.33 -58.06 -31.76
CA ARG A 29 -13.88 -59.43 -31.31
C ARG A 29 -12.37 -59.44 -30.97
N LEU A 30 -11.99 -59.51 -29.68
CA LEU A 30 -11.51 -60.69 -28.92
C LEU A 30 -10.07 -61.19 -29.26
N HIS A 31 -9.09 -60.93 -28.37
CA HIS A 31 -8.38 -62.02 -27.67
C HIS A 31 -7.56 -61.54 -26.46
N VAL A 32 -7.64 -62.34 -25.38
CA VAL A 32 -6.99 -62.21 -24.08
C VAL A 32 -5.57 -62.78 -24.12
N ALA A 33 -4.61 -62.12 -23.46
CA ALA A 33 -3.46 -62.78 -22.81
C ALA A 33 -2.84 -61.89 -21.71
N LEU A 34 -3.04 -62.31 -20.45
CA LEU A 34 -2.30 -61.86 -19.27
C LEU A 34 -0.83 -62.29 -19.35
N ARG A 35 0.12 -61.38 -19.06
CA ARG A 35 1.36 -61.70 -18.32
C ARG A 35 1.79 -60.52 -17.45
N LEU A 36 2.18 -60.88 -16.23
CA LEU A 36 2.52 -60.05 -15.07
C LEU A 36 3.61 -59.00 -15.35
N GLY A 37 3.43 -57.81 -14.77
CA GLY A 37 4.47 -56.78 -14.63
C GLY A 37 3.89 -55.48 -14.05
N ALA A 38 4.00 -55.35 -12.73
CA ALA A 38 3.67 -54.21 -11.87
C ALA A 38 3.39 -52.82 -12.52
N LEU A 39 2.21 -52.25 -12.24
CA LEU A 39 1.98 -50.80 -12.24
C LEU A 39 0.90 -50.45 -11.21
N ALA A 40 1.36 -50.07 -10.02
CA ALA A 40 0.54 -49.36 -9.03
C ALA A 40 0.69 -47.85 -9.26
N GLY A 41 -0.44 -47.13 -9.23
CA GLY A 41 -0.49 -45.73 -8.77
C GLY A 41 -0.27 -44.63 -9.81
N ALA A 42 -1.22 -44.44 -10.72
CA ALA A 42 -1.33 -43.20 -11.50
C ALA A 42 -2.09 -42.13 -10.68
N CYS A 43 -1.37 -41.33 -9.90
CA CYS A 43 -1.81 -40.00 -9.45
C CYS A 43 -0.64 -39.20 -8.84
N ASN A 44 0.23 -38.69 -9.70
CA ASN A 44 1.13 -37.57 -9.38
C ASN A 44 1.28 -36.74 -10.67
N LEU A 45 0.51 -35.67 -10.80
CA LEU A 45 0.76 -34.66 -11.84
C LEU A 45 1.81 -33.68 -11.29
N SER A 46 3.01 -34.19 -11.07
CA SER A 46 4.22 -33.39 -10.92
C SER A 46 4.44 -32.66 -12.24
N ARG A 47 4.32 -31.33 -12.20
CA ARG A 47 4.64 -30.44 -13.30
C ARG A 47 6.17 -30.41 -13.43
N GLU A 48 6.72 -31.43 -14.07
CA GLU A 48 8.12 -31.52 -14.45
C GLU A 48 8.40 -30.40 -15.46
N TYR A 49 9.01 -29.31 -14.99
CA TYR A 49 9.69 -28.38 -15.88
C TYR A 49 10.92 -29.09 -16.43
N SER A 50 10.86 -29.42 -17.71
CA SER A 50 11.90 -30.07 -18.47
C SER A 50 13.25 -29.37 -18.28
N THR A 51 14.16 -30.03 -17.57
CA THR A 51 15.60 -29.75 -17.62
C THR A 51 16.17 -30.46 -18.85
N SER A 52 15.83 -29.95 -20.03
CA SER A 52 16.56 -30.30 -21.25
C SER A 52 17.85 -29.47 -21.27
N TYR A 53 18.92 -30.11 -20.82
CA TYR A 53 20.30 -29.66 -20.92
C TYR A 53 20.69 -29.63 -22.40
N ASP A 54 20.48 -28.49 -23.06
CA ASP A 54 20.82 -28.31 -24.46
C ASP A 54 21.69 -27.06 -24.60
N ASN A 55 22.83 -27.23 -25.28
CA ASN A 55 23.89 -26.23 -25.50
C ASN A 55 23.37 -25.03 -26.32
N ARG A 56 22.58 -24.16 -25.70
CA ARG A 56 22.22 -22.83 -26.21
C ARG A 56 22.99 -21.78 -25.44
N ALA A 57 23.95 -21.17 -26.14
CA ALA A 57 24.59 -19.90 -25.83
C ALA A 57 23.79 -19.02 -24.86
N ASN A 58 24.44 -18.61 -23.75
CA ASN A 58 24.09 -17.51 -22.84
C ASN A 58 22.94 -16.61 -23.33
N LYS A 59 21.70 -17.09 -23.24
CA LYS A 59 20.54 -16.30 -23.60
C LYS A 59 20.16 -15.58 -22.31
N PHE A 60 20.64 -14.35 -22.17
CA PHE A 60 20.22 -13.47 -21.07
C PHE A 60 18.70 -13.42 -21.07
N ASP A 61 18.10 -14.01 -20.04
CA ASP A 61 16.67 -13.89 -19.82
C ASP A 61 16.39 -12.54 -19.15
N PHE A 62 15.96 -11.58 -19.96
CA PHE A 62 15.59 -10.24 -19.48
C PHE A 62 14.41 -10.27 -18.50
N LEU A 63 13.69 -11.39 -18.40
CA LEU A 63 12.53 -11.57 -17.53
C LEU A 63 12.86 -12.39 -16.27
N ASP A 64 14.12 -12.78 -16.07
CA ASP A 64 14.54 -13.43 -14.83
C ASP A 64 14.62 -12.40 -13.69
N LEU A 65 13.63 -12.44 -12.81
CA LEU A 65 13.53 -11.59 -11.62
C LEU A 65 13.75 -12.37 -10.32
N THR A 66 14.38 -13.55 -10.37
CA THR A 66 14.54 -14.45 -9.21
C THR A 66 15.43 -13.90 -8.09
N CYS A 67 16.39 -13.02 -8.43
CA CYS A 67 17.36 -12.46 -7.48
C CYS A 67 17.26 -10.92 -7.36
N PRO A 68 16.14 -10.36 -6.86
CA PRO A 68 15.93 -8.91 -6.81
C PRO A 68 16.89 -8.18 -5.87
N HIS A 69 17.45 -8.88 -4.88
CA HIS A 69 18.42 -8.32 -3.94
C HIS A 69 19.76 -7.95 -4.61
N ALA A 70 20.11 -8.59 -5.73
CA ALA A 70 21.34 -8.36 -6.48
C ALA A 70 21.30 -7.08 -7.33
N TRP A 71 20.10 -6.54 -7.61
CA TRP A 71 19.93 -5.33 -8.41
C TRP A 71 20.45 -4.06 -7.73
N TYR A 72 20.73 -4.12 -6.43
CA TYR A 72 21.11 -2.97 -5.60
C TYR A 72 22.52 -3.11 -5.02
N PRO A 73 23.58 -3.06 -5.84
CA PRO A 73 24.94 -3.29 -5.38
C PRO A 73 25.42 -2.24 -4.37
N VAL A 74 24.92 -0.99 -4.46
CA VAL A 74 25.26 0.09 -3.51
C VAL A 74 24.83 -0.30 -2.08
N ALA A 75 23.58 -0.75 -1.93
CA ALA A 75 23.05 -1.18 -0.65
C ALA A 75 23.71 -2.46 -0.13
N ARG A 76 24.13 -3.39 -1.02
CA ARG A 76 24.83 -4.63 -0.65
C ARG A 76 26.28 -4.41 -0.21
N ARG A 77 26.91 -3.28 -0.57
CA ARG A 77 28.26 -2.94 -0.11
C ARG A 77 28.31 -2.46 1.34
N LYS A 78 27.17 -2.03 1.90
CA LYS A 78 27.04 -1.65 3.31
C LYS A 78 26.50 -2.81 4.14
N ASN A 79 26.94 -2.88 5.39
CA ASN A 79 26.30 -3.74 6.39
C ASN A 79 25.15 -2.95 7.03
N ARG A 80 23.91 -3.26 6.64
CA ARG A 80 22.72 -2.49 7.06
C ARG A 80 22.11 -3.12 8.30
N LYS A 81 21.78 -2.30 9.28
CA LYS A 81 21.01 -2.70 10.46
C LYS A 81 19.55 -2.36 10.23
N ILE A 82 18.68 -3.36 10.32
CA ILE A 82 17.26 -3.23 10.02
C ILE A 82 16.48 -3.33 11.33
N PHE A 83 15.76 -2.27 11.68
CA PHE A 83 14.92 -2.20 12.87
C PHE A 83 13.45 -2.26 12.46
N LEU A 84 12.77 -3.36 12.77
CA LEU A 84 11.34 -3.53 12.52
C LEU A 84 10.55 -3.05 13.75
N HIS A 85 9.95 -1.87 13.64
CA HIS A 85 9.01 -1.35 14.62
C HIS A 85 7.60 -1.83 14.30
N VAL A 86 7.14 -2.85 15.03
CA VAL A 86 5.89 -3.55 14.74
C VAL A 86 4.87 -3.37 15.83
N GLY A 87 3.65 -3.01 15.44
CA GLY A 87 2.54 -2.85 16.38
C GLY A 87 1.32 -2.21 15.74
N PRO A 88 0.20 -2.14 16.46
CA PRO A 88 -1.04 -1.57 15.95
C PRO A 88 -0.90 -0.07 15.66
N THR A 89 -1.94 0.54 15.09
CA THR A 89 -2.02 2.01 14.98
C THR A 89 -2.06 2.64 16.38
N ASN A 90 -1.53 3.87 16.51
CA ASN A 90 -1.44 4.58 17.78
C ASN A 90 -0.60 3.86 18.88
N SER A 91 0.52 3.24 18.46
CA SER A 91 1.47 2.57 19.36
C SER A 91 2.78 3.35 19.57
N GLY A 92 2.95 4.48 18.88
CA GLY A 92 4.18 5.28 18.93
C GLY A 92 5.35 4.73 18.10
N LYS A 93 5.17 3.64 17.34
CA LYS A 93 6.21 3.03 16.48
C LYS A 93 6.91 4.03 15.55
N THR A 94 6.13 4.79 14.78
CA THR A 94 6.63 5.77 13.82
C THR A 94 7.29 6.96 14.52
N TYR A 95 6.83 7.32 15.72
CA TYR A 95 7.43 8.43 16.48
C TYR A 95 8.88 8.13 16.87
N GLN A 96 9.16 6.89 17.31
CA GLN A 96 10.52 6.50 17.68
C GLN A 96 11.45 6.46 16.46
N ALA A 97 11.00 5.89 15.34
CA ALA A 97 11.76 5.89 14.09
C ALA A 97 12.06 7.31 13.57
N LEU A 98 11.08 8.22 13.64
CA LEU A 98 11.28 9.62 13.24
C LEU A 98 12.22 10.37 14.18
N LYS A 99 12.24 10.05 15.48
CA LYS A 99 13.20 10.64 16.43
C LYS A 99 14.63 10.21 16.12
N GLN A 100 14.83 8.95 15.74
CA GLN A 100 16.13 8.46 15.28
C GLN A 100 16.55 9.18 13.98
N LEU A 101 15.63 9.32 13.02
CA LEU A 101 15.86 10.06 11.78
C LEU A 101 16.28 11.52 12.04
N GLU A 102 15.59 12.20 12.96
CA GLU A 102 15.89 13.59 13.37
C GLU A 102 17.29 13.72 13.99
N SER A 103 17.72 12.74 14.78
CA SER A 103 19.06 12.72 15.40
C SER A 103 20.20 12.34 14.46
N SER A 104 19.88 11.75 13.31
CA SER A 104 20.87 11.27 12.35
C SER A 104 21.45 12.41 11.50
N PRO A 105 22.72 12.32 11.03
CA PRO A 105 23.34 13.38 10.26
C PRO A 105 22.84 13.48 8.81
N SER A 106 22.26 12.40 8.28
CA SER A 106 21.58 12.35 6.99
C SER A 106 20.54 11.24 6.98
N GLY A 107 19.41 11.48 6.32
CA GLY A 107 18.41 10.44 6.25
C GLY A 107 17.27 10.65 5.27
N VAL A 108 16.49 9.59 5.09
CA VAL A 108 15.34 9.59 4.19
C VAL A 108 14.10 8.98 4.85
N TYR A 109 12.99 9.70 4.82
CA TYR A 109 11.67 9.17 5.18
C TYR A 109 10.93 8.78 3.90
N CYS A 110 10.45 7.55 3.83
CA CYS A 110 9.68 6.99 2.73
C CYS A 110 8.25 6.70 3.21
N GLY A 111 7.31 7.58 2.85
CA GLY A 111 5.90 7.44 3.19
C GLY A 111 5.06 6.81 2.08
N PRO A 112 3.97 6.08 2.41
CA PRO A 112 3.01 5.53 1.44
C PRO A 112 2.12 6.59 0.80
N LEU A 113 1.99 7.76 1.44
CA LEU A 113 1.06 8.81 1.05
C LEU A 113 1.78 10.16 1.01
N ARG A 114 1.39 10.97 0.04
CA ARG A 114 1.91 12.34 -0.13
C ARG A 114 1.72 13.21 1.12
N LEU A 115 0.57 13.09 1.78
CA LEU A 115 0.28 13.84 3.02
C LEU A 115 1.27 13.52 4.14
N LEU A 116 1.74 12.28 4.23
CA LEU A 116 2.68 11.86 5.27
C LEU A 116 4.08 12.39 4.99
N ALA A 117 4.52 12.33 3.73
CA ALA A 117 5.78 12.96 3.32
C ALA A 117 5.76 14.46 3.65
N TRP A 118 4.66 15.15 3.34
CA TRP A 118 4.49 16.57 3.67
C TRP A 118 4.49 16.86 5.18
N GLU A 119 3.77 16.05 5.97
CA GLU A 119 3.74 16.18 7.44
C GLU A 119 5.14 16.01 8.04
N VAL A 120 5.87 14.98 7.62
CA VAL A 120 7.22 14.71 8.12
C VAL A 120 8.21 15.79 7.69
N ALA A 121 8.15 16.25 6.43
CA ALA A 121 8.97 17.37 5.96
C ALA A 121 8.77 18.61 6.83
N LYS A 122 7.50 18.99 7.05
CA LYS A 122 7.14 20.14 7.87
C LYS A 122 7.57 19.97 9.32
N ARG A 123 7.43 18.76 9.88
CA ARG A 123 7.87 18.44 11.24
C ARG A 123 9.38 18.59 11.40
N LEU A 124 10.17 18.03 10.49
CA LEU A 124 11.64 18.10 10.53
C LEU A 124 12.14 19.54 10.35
N ASN A 125 11.59 20.27 9.37
CA ASN A 125 11.93 21.68 9.17
C ASN A 125 11.55 22.54 10.41
N LYS A 126 10.42 22.25 11.06
CA LYS A 126 10.03 22.91 12.34
C LYS A 126 11.00 22.56 13.48
N ALA A 127 11.57 21.36 13.48
CA ALA A 127 12.61 20.94 14.42
C ALA A 127 14.02 21.48 14.07
N LYS A 128 14.13 22.38 13.07
CA LYS A 128 15.38 22.95 12.56
C LYS A 128 16.32 21.92 11.93
N VAL A 129 15.77 20.83 11.40
CA VAL A 129 16.49 19.86 10.56
C VAL A 129 16.09 20.12 9.10
N PRO A 130 16.97 20.74 8.28
CA PRO A 130 16.66 21.06 6.89
C PRO A 130 16.32 19.79 6.10
N CYS A 131 15.09 19.74 5.58
CA CYS A 131 14.52 18.55 4.96
C CYS A 131 13.82 18.90 3.64
N ASP A 132 14.24 18.24 2.56
CA ASP A 132 13.58 18.34 1.26
C ASP A 132 12.26 17.57 1.26
N LEU A 133 11.27 18.07 0.52
CA LEU A 133 10.05 17.33 0.21
C LEU A 133 10.09 16.90 -1.26
N ILE A 134 10.08 15.58 -1.53
CA ILE A 134 10.08 15.06 -2.90
C ILE A 134 8.93 14.09 -3.09
N THR A 135 7.97 14.48 -3.91
CA THR A 135 6.80 13.66 -4.25
C THR A 135 6.68 13.57 -5.77
N GLY A 136 5.77 12.74 -6.28
CA GLY A 136 5.54 12.66 -7.72
C GLY A 136 4.98 13.93 -8.36
N GLN A 137 4.43 14.86 -7.56
CA GLN A 137 3.77 16.09 -8.05
C GLN A 137 4.47 17.37 -7.60
N GLU A 138 5.12 17.36 -6.44
CA GLU A 138 5.69 18.53 -5.77
C GLU A 138 7.11 18.20 -5.32
N ARG A 139 8.02 19.17 -5.51
CA ARG A 139 9.40 19.12 -5.08
C ARG A 139 9.76 20.45 -4.43
N GLU A 140 10.08 20.43 -3.15
CA GLU A 140 10.56 21.58 -2.39
C GLU A 140 11.96 21.24 -1.88
N GLU A 141 12.95 21.99 -2.32
CA GLU A 141 14.34 21.83 -1.91
C GLU A 141 14.69 22.91 -0.90
N VAL A 142 15.38 22.52 0.17
CA VAL A 142 15.86 23.43 1.20
C VAL A 142 17.38 23.47 1.13
N ASP A 143 17.96 24.67 1.08
CA ASP A 143 19.40 24.83 0.99
C ASP A 143 20.12 24.11 2.14
N GLY A 144 21.06 23.23 1.78
CA GLY A 144 21.84 22.46 2.75
C GLY A 144 21.11 21.25 3.37
N ALA A 145 19.95 20.86 2.84
CA ALA A 145 19.22 19.68 3.32
C ALA A 145 20.03 18.38 3.15
N LYS A 146 20.18 17.65 4.26
CA LYS A 146 20.73 16.29 4.30
C LYS A 146 19.64 15.25 4.57
N HIS A 147 18.43 15.71 4.89
CA HIS A 147 17.26 14.90 5.12
C HIS A 147 16.28 15.07 3.97
N LYS A 148 15.59 13.99 3.62
CA LYS A 148 14.57 14.01 2.56
C LYS A 148 13.33 13.29 3.04
N ALA A 149 12.17 13.92 2.88
CA ALA A 149 10.87 13.30 3.07
C ALA A 149 10.25 13.04 1.69
N VAL A 150 10.08 11.75 1.37
CA VAL A 150 9.70 11.32 0.04
C VAL A 150 8.53 10.35 0.07
N THR A 151 7.77 10.30 -1.01
CA THR A 151 6.91 9.13 -1.27
C THR A 151 7.78 7.93 -1.61
N VAL A 152 7.42 6.73 -1.17
CA VAL A 152 8.22 5.51 -1.35
C VAL A 152 8.62 5.24 -2.81
N GLU A 153 7.77 5.60 -3.77
CA GLU A 153 8.06 5.51 -5.22
C GLU A 153 9.26 6.37 -5.65
N MET A 154 9.44 7.51 -4.99
CA MET A 154 10.47 8.52 -5.29
C MET A 154 11.74 8.31 -4.46
N ALA A 155 11.84 7.21 -3.69
CA ALA A 155 13.00 6.91 -2.88
C ALA A 155 14.27 6.78 -3.74
N ASP A 156 15.33 7.46 -3.33
CA ASP A 156 16.64 7.33 -3.97
C ASP A 156 17.39 6.13 -3.38
N VAL A 157 17.80 5.21 -4.26
CA VAL A 157 18.56 3.98 -3.93
C VAL A 157 20.04 4.10 -4.26
N THR A 158 20.45 5.21 -4.86
CA THR A 158 21.83 5.48 -5.28
C THR A 158 22.59 6.28 -4.23
N SER A 159 21.91 7.19 -3.55
CA SER A 159 22.45 7.95 -2.42
C SER A 159 22.66 7.09 -1.18
N SER A 160 23.67 7.46 -0.40
CA SER A 160 23.97 6.85 0.90
C SER A 160 23.41 7.71 2.03
N TYR A 161 22.68 7.08 2.95
CA TYR A 161 22.08 7.70 4.13
C TYR A 161 22.65 7.08 5.41
N SER A 162 22.50 7.80 6.52
CA SER A 162 22.82 7.28 7.85
C SER A 162 21.61 6.56 8.43
N CYS A 163 20.43 7.20 8.36
CA CYS A 163 19.17 6.61 8.80
C CYS A 163 18.12 6.67 7.68
N ALA A 164 17.36 5.60 7.50
CA ALA A 164 16.20 5.59 6.61
C ALA A 164 14.97 5.06 7.36
N VAL A 165 13.81 5.65 7.09
CA VAL A 165 12.53 5.22 7.67
C VAL A 165 11.58 4.86 6.53
N VAL A 166 11.05 3.64 6.53
CA VAL A 166 9.99 3.20 5.62
C VAL A 166 8.74 2.94 6.42
N ASP A 167 7.69 3.71 6.15
CA ASP A 167 6.42 3.67 6.88
C ASP A 167 5.40 2.78 6.17
N GLU A 168 4.48 2.19 6.93
CA GLU A 168 3.47 1.22 6.46
C GLU A 168 4.07 0.08 5.61
N ILE A 169 5.14 -0.56 6.09
CA ILE A 169 5.89 -1.58 5.34
C ILE A 169 5.01 -2.75 4.87
N GLN A 170 3.91 -3.08 5.56
CA GLN A 170 2.96 -4.12 5.14
C GLN A 170 2.37 -3.90 3.74
N MET A 171 2.46 -2.66 3.21
CA MET A 171 2.14 -2.36 1.81
C MET A 171 3.03 -3.10 0.80
N LEU A 172 4.10 -3.76 1.23
CA LEU A 172 4.88 -4.71 0.44
C LEU A 172 4.00 -5.83 -0.16
N GLY A 173 2.93 -6.23 0.53
CA GLY A 173 1.96 -7.22 0.03
C GLY A 173 0.96 -6.67 -0.99
N CYS A 174 1.03 -5.38 -1.35
CA CYS A 174 0.12 -4.76 -2.30
C CYS A 174 0.48 -5.17 -3.74
N THR A 175 -0.51 -5.68 -4.50
CA THR A 175 -0.31 -6.14 -5.89
C THR A 175 0.08 -5.03 -6.85
N THR A 176 -0.36 -3.79 -6.62
CA THR A 176 -0.14 -2.66 -7.54
C THR A 176 1.01 -1.76 -7.13
N ARG A 177 1.26 -1.58 -5.83
CA ARG A 177 2.28 -0.65 -5.29
C ARG A 177 3.39 -1.32 -4.49
N GLY A 178 3.29 -2.61 -4.19
CA GLY A 178 4.25 -3.33 -3.34
C GLY A 178 5.67 -3.38 -3.90
N PHE A 179 5.84 -3.27 -5.23
CA PHE A 179 7.15 -3.21 -5.88
C PHE A 179 7.99 -2.01 -5.39
N SER A 180 7.35 -0.89 -5.05
CA SER A 180 8.05 0.31 -4.56
C SER A 180 8.60 0.11 -3.15
N PHE A 181 7.84 -0.58 -2.29
CA PHE A 181 8.30 -0.99 -0.96
C PHE A 181 9.42 -2.02 -1.03
N THR A 182 9.31 -2.98 -1.95
CA THR A 182 10.36 -3.99 -2.18
C THR A 182 11.66 -3.32 -2.65
N ARG A 183 11.56 -2.35 -3.57
CA ARG A 183 12.68 -1.52 -4.02
C ARG A 183 13.28 -0.69 -2.89
N ALA A 184 12.46 -0.10 -2.03
CA ALA A 184 12.95 0.66 -0.87
C ALA A 184 13.68 -0.25 0.13
N LEU A 185 13.09 -1.40 0.48
CA LEU A 185 13.66 -2.38 1.40
C LEU A 185 15.01 -2.93 0.94
N LEU A 186 15.10 -3.34 -0.33
CA LEU A 186 16.32 -3.94 -0.88
C LEU A 186 17.33 -2.90 -1.36
N GLY A 187 16.87 -1.72 -1.77
CA GLY A 187 17.68 -0.75 -2.50
C GLY A 187 18.17 0.44 -1.69
N ILE A 188 17.52 0.81 -0.59
CA ILE A 188 18.00 1.95 0.22
C ILE A 188 19.33 1.57 0.88
N SER A 189 20.34 2.39 0.61
CA SER A 189 21.68 2.29 1.19
C SER A 189 21.75 3.16 2.45
N ALA A 190 21.30 2.62 3.58
CA ALA A 190 21.37 3.27 4.89
C ALA A 190 22.13 2.41 5.90
N ASP A 191 22.81 3.03 6.86
CA ASP A 191 23.46 2.31 7.97
C ASP A 191 22.41 1.71 8.91
N GLU A 192 21.36 2.49 9.21
CA GLU A 192 20.18 2.07 9.96
C GLU A 192 18.90 2.23 9.11
N LEU A 193 18.14 1.14 8.95
CA LEU A 193 16.88 1.10 8.20
C LEU A 193 15.73 0.74 9.15
N HIS A 194 14.91 1.72 9.48
CA HIS A 194 13.74 1.58 10.35
C HIS A 194 12.49 1.31 9.53
N LEU A 195 11.87 0.15 9.75
CA LEU A 195 10.65 -0.27 9.09
C LEU A 195 9.50 -0.18 10.10
N CYS A 196 8.49 0.63 9.81
CA CYS A 196 7.30 0.76 10.65
C CYS A 196 6.12 0.05 10.00
N GLY A 197 5.41 -0.81 10.74
CA GLY A 197 4.21 -1.44 10.21
C GLY A 197 3.53 -2.45 11.13
N ASP A 198 2.76 -3.33 10.51
CA ASP A 198 2.00 -4.39 11.18
C ASP A 198 2.86 -5.64 11.43
N PRO A 199 2.71 -6.33 12.59
CA PRO A 199 3.42 -7.58 12.87
C PRO A 199 3.22 -8.68 11.82
N ALA A 200 2.11 -8.68 11.08
CA ALA A 200 1.86 -9.66 10.01
C ALA A 200 2.90 -9.59 8.87
N ALA A 201 3.59 -8.47 8.69
CA ALA A 201 4.61 -8.31 7.66
C ALA A 201 5.98 -8.90 8.04
N VAL A 202 6.22 -9.19 9.33
CA VAL A 202 7.53 -9.63 9.84
C VAL A 202 8.05 -10.89 9.15
N PRO A 203 7.26 -11.99 9.03
CA PRO A 203 7.78 -13.22 8.45
C PRO A 203 8.24 -13.01 6.99
N LEU A 204 7.45 -12.26 6.22
CA LEU A 204 7.76 -11.98 4.82
C LEU A 204 9.02 -11.11 4.66
N ILE A 205 9.20 -10.11 5.53
CA ILE A 205 10.42 -9.28 5.52
C ILE A 205 11.64 -10.11 5.88
N GLN A 206 11.55 -10.98 6.89
CA GLN A 206 12.65 -11.85 7.28
C GLN A 206 13.06 -12.78 6.13
N GLU A 207 12.11 -13.42 5.44
CA GLU A 207 12.40 -14.25 4.25
C GLU A 207 13.10 -13.46 3.14
N ILE A 208 12.66 -12.23 2.85
CA ILE A 208 13.25 -11.36 1.82
C ILE A 208 14.71 -10.97 2.16
N LEU A 209 15.03 -10.82 3.46
CA LEU A 209 16.34 -10.37 3.93
C LEU A 209 17.32 -11.51 4.23
N LYS A 210 16.87 -12.77 4.28
CA LYS A 210 17.77 -13.94 4.41
C LYS A 210 18.96 -13.92 3.43
N PRO A 211 18.77 -13.67 2.12
CA PRO A 211 19.89 -13.66 1.17
C PRO A 211 20.76 -12.39 1.24
N THR A 212 20.33 -11.31 1.88
CA THR A 212 21.10 -10.05 1.91
C THR A 212 22.16 -10.01 3.01
N GLY A 213 22.03 -10.85 4.05
CA GLY A 213 22.96 -10.87 5.19
C GLY A 213 22.87 -9.63 6.09
N ASP A 214 21.76 -8.89 6.03
CA ASP A 214 21.51 -7.73 6.90
C ASP A 214 21.21 -8.18 8.35
N ASP A 215 21.52 -7.33 9.33
CA ASP A 215 21.23 -7.57 10.74
C ASP A 215 19.82 -7.09 11.10
N VAL A 216 18.92 -8.00 11.51
CA VAL A 216 17.48 -7.74 11.66
C VAL A 216 17.05 -7.77 13.13
N HIS A 217 16.58 -6.63 13.64
CA HIS A 217 16.09 -6.44 15.01
C HIS A 217 14.59 -6.14 15.00
N VAL A 218 13.79 -6.93 15.71
CA VAL A 218 12.33 -6.74 15.79
C VAL A 218 11.95 -6.15 17.14
N GLN A 219 11.24 -5.03 17.12
CA GLN A 219 10.74 -4.31 18.30
C GLN A 219 9.21 -4.28 18.26
N PHE A 220 8.60 -4.86 19.29
CA PHE A 220 7.15 -4.93 19.43
C PHE A 220 6.62 -3.74 20.24
N TYR A 221 5.52 -3.16 19.76
CA TYR A 221 4.84 -2.02 20.36
C TYR A 221 3.39 -2.36 20.65
N GLU A 222 2.93 -1.98 21.84
CA GLU A 222 1.53 -2.07 22.23
C GLU A 222 0.79 -0.75 21.99
N ARG A 223 -0.55 -0.81 21.95
CA ARG A 223 -1.37 0.37 21.73
C ARG A 223 -1.33 1.28 22.96
N LEU A 224 -1.10 2.57 22.76
CA LEU A 224 -1.03 3.54 23.87
C LEU A 224 -2.38 3.74 24.56
N SER A 225 -3.47 3.58 23.82
CA SER A 225 -4.83 3.67 24.35
C SER A 225 -5.64 2.42 23.99
N PRO A 226 -6.46 1.87 24.91
CA PRO A 226 -7.27 0.69 24.63
C PRO A 226 -8.34 1.00 23.57
N LEU A 227 -8.65 0.02 22.72
CA LEU A 227 -9.80 0.06 21.82
C LEU A 227 -10.84 -0.92 22.35
N VAL A 228 -11.99 -0.42 22.79
CA VAL A 228 -13.09 -1.26 23.24
C VAL A 228 -14.25 -1.13 22.26
N PRO A 229 -14.68 -2.22 21.59
CA PRO A 229 -15.84 -2.18 20.72
C PRO A 229 -17.11 -1.94 21.55
N SER A 230 -17.96 -1.02 21.10
CA SER A 230 -19.28 -0.81 21.71
C SER A 230 -20.16 -2.05 21.51
N GLN A 231 -20.86 -2.45 22.56
CA GLN A 231 -21.82 -3.56 22.52
C GLN A 231 -23.15 -3.18 21.83
N LYS A 232 -23.42 -1.88 21.69
CA LYS A 232 -24.64 -1.36 21.06
C LYS A 232 -24.29 -0.63 19.78
N SER A 233 -25.07 -0.91 18.73
CA SER A 233 -25.03 -0.10 17.51
C SER A 233 -25.61 1.30 17.78
N LEU A 234 -25.22 2.28 16.96
CA LEU A 234 -25.66 3.67 17.08
C LEU A 234 -27.20 3.81 16.99
N GLY A 235 -27.84 2.94 16.21
CA GLY A 235 -29.29 2.97 15.96
C GLY A 235 -29.69 4.16 15.09
N SER A 236 -30.05 5.29 15.71
CA SER A 236 -30.50 6.50 15.03
C SER A 236 -29.41 7.57 14.98
N PHE A 237 -29.38 8.36 13.89
CA PHE A 237 -28.51 9.54 13.75
C PHE A 237 -28.75 10.62 14.83
N LYS A 238 -29.85 10.53 15.59
CA LYS A 238 -30.10 11.42 16.75
C LYS A 238 -29.16 11.16 17.94
N ASN A 239 -28.56 9.98 18.00
CA ASN A 239 -27.68 9.56 19.09
C ASN A 239 -26.21 9.91 18.85
N ILE A 240 -25.93 10.55 17.72
CA ILE A 240 -24.60 11.03 17.37
C ILE A 240 -24.14 12.06 18.39
N GLN A 241 -22.87 11.95 18.80
CA GLN A 241 -22.22 12.88 19.70
C GLN A 241 -21.06 13.61 19.01
N THR A 242 -20.66 14.74 19.58
CA THR A 242 -19.48 15.47 19.12
C THR A 242 -18.24 14.60 19.28
N GLY A 243 -17.44 14.48 18.22
CA GLY A 243 -16.27 13.61 18.17
C GLY A 243 -16.50 12.27 17.47
N ASP A 244 -17.76 11.92 17.16
CA ASP A 244 -18.03 10.73 16.37
C ASP A 244 -17.52 10.87 14.92
N CYS A 245 -17.02 9.77 14.38
CA CYS A 245 -16.61 9.64 12.98
C CYS A 245 -17.49 8.61 12.28
N VAL A 246 -18.23 9.05 11.26
CA VAL A 246 -19.06 8.18 10.42
C VAL A 246 -18.28 7.81 9.16
N VAL A 247 -18.00 6.53 9.00
CA VAL A 247 -17.25 5.99 7.85
C VAL A 247 -18.23 5.48 6.80
N THR A 248 -18.03 5.84 5.53
CA THR A 248 -18.79 5.29 4.40
C THR A 248 -17.86 4.98 3.24
N PHE A 249 -18.32 4.13 2.33
CA PHE A 249 -17.51 3.68 1.19
C PHE A 249 -17.90 4.37 -0.13
N SER A 250 -18.88 5.29 -0.09
CA SER A 250 -19.40 5.97 -1.28
C SER A 250 -19.46 7.49 -1.10
N ARG A 251 -18.91 8.24 -2.06
CA ARG A 251 -19.02 9.71 -2.09
C ARG A 251 -20.46 10.20 -2.02
N ARG A 252 -21.38 9.50 -2.69
CA ARG A 252 -22.81 9.86 -2.69
C ARG A 252 -23.40 9.70 -1.30
N GLU A 253 -23.00 8.65 -0.57
CA GLU A 253 -23.47 8.39 0.79
C GLU A 253 -22.94 9.43 1.78
N ILE A 254 -21.68 9.86 1.65
CA ILE A 254 -21.11 10.91 2.50
C ILE A 254 -21.97 12.17 2.48
N TYR A 255 -22.30 12.68 1.29
CA TYR A 255 -23.10 13.90 1.17
C TYR A 255 -24.55 13.67 1.60
N LYS A 256 -25.09 12.48 1.37
CA LYS A 256 -26.43 12.10 1.86
C LYS A 256 -26.48 12.11 3.39
N LEU A 257 -25.51 11.49 4.06
CA LEU A 257 -25.40 11.43 5.51
C LEU A 257 -25.12 12.81 6.11
N LYS A 258 -24.18 13.57 5.52
CA LYS A 258 -23.95 14.98 5.89
C LYS A 258 -25.25 15.78 5.89
N GLY A 259 -25.99 15.74 4.79
CA GLY A 259 -27.27 16.44 4.69
C GLY A 259 -28.31 15.94 5.68
N GLN A 260 -28.34 14.64 5.99
CA GLN A 260 -29.23 14.08 7.02
C GLN A 260 -28.88 14.59 8.42
N ILE A 261 -27.60 14.68 8.77
CA ILE A 261 -27.16 15.10 10.10
C ILE A 261 -27.32 16.61 10.26
N GLU A 262 -26.92 17.40 9.27
CA GLU A 262 -27.03 18.87 9.32
C GLU A 262 -28.48 19.35 9.31
N ARG A 263 -29.41 18.64 8.63
CA ARG A 263 -30.87 18.91 8.74
C ARG A 263 -31.41 18.72 10.15
N GLY A 264 -30.77 17.90 10.98
CA GLY A 264 -31.11 17.76 12.39
C GLY A 264 -30.75 18.98 13.24
N GLY A 265 -29.96 19.92 12.71
CA GLY A 265 -29.64 21.22 13.32
C GLY A 265 -28.66 21.19 14.49
N LYS A 266 -28.27 20.00 14.97
CA LYS A 266 -27.43 19.85 16.19
C LYS A 266 -25.93 19.87 15.94
N HIS A 267 -25.48 19.39 14.79
CA HIS A 267 -24.06 19.18 14.50
C HIS A 267 -23.71 19.59 13.07
N LEU A 268 -22.55 20.21 12.90
CA LEU A 268 -21.97 20.51 11.59
C LEU A 268 -21.00 19.39 11.20
N CYS A 269 -20.95 18.99 9.94
CA CYS A 269 -20.11 17.87 9.53
C CYS A 269 -18.96 18.33 8.61
N SER A 270 -17.74 17.92 8.96
CA SER A 270 -16.56 17.96 8.09
C SER A 270 -16.49 16.68 7.26
N VAL A 271 -16.14 16.81 5.98
CA VAL A 271 -16.15 15.70 5.01
C VAL A 271 -14.74 15.52 4.47
N VAL A 272 -14.13 14.35 4.70
CA VAL A 272 -12.79 14.04 4.21
C VAL A 272 -12.84 12.78 3.34
N TYR A 273 -12.37 12.88 2.09
CA TYR A 273 -12.23 11.71 1.22
C TYR A 273 -11.00 11.80 0.32
N GLY A 274 -10.54 10.63 -0.15
CA GLY A 274 -9.22 10.44 -0.77
C GLY A 274 -8.93 11.21 -2.07
N SER A 275 -9.92 11.84 -2.71
CA SER A 275 -9.70 12.69 -3.88
C SER A 275 -9.76 14.19 -3.58
N LEU A 276 -9.94 14.59 -2.31
CA LEU A 276 -9.88 16.00 -1.93
C LEU A 276 -8.44 16.52 -2.06
N PRO A 277 -8.24 17.76 -2.56
CA PRO A 277 -6.94 18.42 -2.55
C PRO A 277 -6.36 18.50 -1.12
N PRO A 278 -5.03 18.40 -0.96
CA PRO A 278 -4.39 18.41 0.35
C PRO A 278 -4.71 19.69 1.13
N GLU A 279 -4.73 20.85 0.48
CA GLU A 279 -5.12 22.13 1.09
C GLU A 279 -6.53 22.10 1.68
N THR A 280 -7.47 21.46 0.98
CA THR A 280 -8.86 21.34 1.44
C THR A 280 -8.96 20.41 2.64
N ARG A 281 -8.19 19.31 2.64
CA ARG A 281 -8.09 18.42 3.81
C ARG A 281 -7.52 19.14 5.01
N THR A 282 -6.39 19.82 4.86
CA THR A 282 -5.78 20.57 5.97
C THR A 282 -6.71 21.65 6.52
N ARG A 283 -7.50 22.33 5.66
CA ARG A 283 -8.51 23.30 6.11
C ARG A 283 -9.69 22.65 6.85
N GLN A 284 -10.10 21.46 6.42
CA GLN A 284 -11.16 20.67 7.07
C GLN A 284 -10.69 20.05 8.38
N ASP A 285 -9.44 19.58 8.43
CA ASP A 285 -8.76 19.06 9.61
C ASP A 285 -8.53 20.20 10.61
N CYS A 286 -8.13 21.40 10.19
CA CYS A 286 -7.93 22.56 11.07
C CYS A 286 -9.22 23.03 11.78
N ARG A 287 -10.41 22.70 11.24
CA ARG A 287 -11.67 22.89 11.96
C ARG A 287 -11.85 21.90 13.13
N GLN A 288 -10.95 20.93 13.28
CA GLN A 288 -10.92 19.93 14.34
C GLN A 288 -9.56 19.95 15.06
N GLN A 289 -9.55 20.07 16.38
CA GLN A 289 -8.39 19.67 17.19
C GLN A 289 -8.34 18.14 17.33
N CYS A 290 -8.19 17.40 16.22
CA CYS A 290 -8.11 15.93 16.27
C CYS A 290 -6.91 15.38 15.49
N SER A 291 -6.22 14.47 16.16
CA SER A 291 -5.08 13.70 15.70
C SER A 291 -5.42 12.94 14.42
N MET A 292 -4.58 13.09 13.40
CA MET A 292 -4.77 12.56 12.06
C MET A 292 -4.89 11.02 12.09
N MET A 293 -6.10 10.50 11.85
CA MET A 293 -6.33 9.06 11.69
C MET A 293 -5.97 8.70 10.24
N GLN A 294 -4.76 8.16 10.06
CA GLN A 294 -4.29 7.69 8.76
C GLN A 294 -5.10 6.45 8.38
N ALA A 295 -5.90 6.55 7.31
CA ALA A 295 -6.42 5.38 6.65
C ALA A 295 -6.28 5.50 5.15
N VAL A 296 -5.54 4.54 4.60
CA VAL A 296 -5.46 4.31 3.17
C VAL A 296 -6.83 3.74 2.73
N ASN A 297 -7.45 4.38 1.73
CA ASN A 297 -8.75 4.01 1.12
C ASN A 297 -10.06 4.27 1.89
N LEU A 298 -10.06 4.84 3.10
CA LEU A 298 -11.32 5.17 3.79
C LEU A 298 -11.76 6.63 3.55
N MET A 299 -13.06 6.82 3.33
CA MET A 299 -13.70 8.13 3.30
C MET A 299 -14.40 8.37 4.64
N PHE A 300 -14.14 9.52 5.24
CA PHE A 300 -14.57 9.86 6.59
C PHE A 300 -15.51 11.06 6.59
N LEU A 301 -16.57 10.97 7.39
CA LEU A 301 -17.39 12.10 7.79
C LEU A 301 -17.15 12.32 9.29
N TRP A 302 -16.59 13.46 9.66
CA TRP A 302 -16.34 13.82 11.05
C TRP A 302 -17.31 14.90 11.52
N LEU A 303 -17.78 14.81 12.75
CA LEU A 303 -18.70 15.79 13.33
C LEU A 303 -17.94 16.87 14.11
N VAL A 304 -18.28 18.13 13.83
CA VAL A 304 -17.62 19.33 14.36
C VAL A 304 -18.65 20.21 15.09
N MET A 305 -18.24 20.86 16.18
CA MET A 305 -19.05 21.91 16.80
C MET A 305 -19.10 23.16 15.92
N PRO A 306 -20.20 23.93 15.96
CA PRO A 306 -20.17 25.33 15.55
C PRO A 306 -19.17 26.06 16.45
N SER A 307 -18.18 26.72 15.85
CA SER A 307 -17.27 27.66 16.51
C SER A 307 -18.06 28.87 17.02
N GLY A 308 -18.74 28.71 18.16
CA GLY A 308 -19.60 29.73 18.75
C GLY A 308 -19.93 29.55 20.23
N TRP A 309 -19.35 28.56 20.92
CA TRP A 309 -19.48 28.41 22.38
C TRP A 309 -18.11 28.12 22.99
N VAL A 310 -17.25 29.15 22.99
CA VAL A 310 -16.21 29.29 24.01
C VAL A 310 -16.91 30.02 25.16
N SER A 311 -17.50 29.26 26.08
CA SER A 311 -17.87 29.78 27.38
C SER A 311 -16.59 29.89 28.21
N THR A 312 -16.25 31.12 28.56
CA THR A 312 -15.47 31.52 29.75
C THR A 312 -15.80 30.67 30.97
#